data_AF-A0A967WHT6-F1
#
_entry.id   AF-A0A967WHT6-F1
#
_cell.length_a   1.000
_cell.length_b   1.000
_cell.length_c   1.000
_cell.angle_alpha   90.00
_cell.angle_beta   90.00
_cell.angle_gamma   90.00
#
_symmetry.space_group_name_H-M   'P 1'
#
loop_
_entity.id
_entity.type
_entity.pdbx_description
1 polymer ?
#
loop_
_entity_poly.entity_id
_entity_poly.type
_entity_poly.pdbx_seq_one_letter_code
_entity_poly.pdbx_strand_id
1 'polypeptide(L)'
;MGKKILGVGAVVLVGALVIGIVAVLALPGAAEAAGLTRRGEGRAPADTTNSGECVDVGSVEPLSASEVEALRIALDDEYKAWSVYEQVIDDFGAVRPFTRIQRAEESHITAVVRLFDRYELDAPVNEWQGQVPSYDTVAEACAAGVQAEVDNGTLYDQLFDMVDNPDIIRVFTALQKASETRHLPAFERCAP
;
A
#
# COMPACT_ATOMS: atom_id res chain seq x y z
N MET A 1 19.98 -41.26 -40.90
CA MET A 1 20.82 -41.05 -39.71
C MET A 1 21.41 -39.65 -39.76
N GLY A 2 20.91 -38.74 -38.92
CA GLY A 2 21.39 -37.35 -38.80
C GLY A 2 20.64 -36.68 -37.66
N LYS A 3 21.27 -36.63 -36.49
CA LYS A 3 20.66 -36.26 -35.20
C LYS A 3 20.26 -34.79 -35.18
N LYS A 4 19.03 -34.51 -34.73
CA LYS A 4 18.54 -33.17 -34.37
C LYS A 4 19.28 -32.70 -33.12
N ILE A 5 19.85 -31.48 -33.16
CA ILE A 5 20.50 -30.87 -32.01
C ILE A 5 19.47 -29.95 -31.35
N LEU A 6 19.07 -30.33 -30.14
CA LEU A 6 18.14 -29.61 -29.27
C LEU A 6 18.95 -28.55 -28.51
N GLY A 7 18.65 -27.26 -28.74
CA GLY A 7 19.21 -26.16 -27.95
C GLY A 7 18.39 -25.97 -26.67
N VAL A 8 18.98 -26.32 -25.52
CA VAL A 8 18.50 -26.00 -24.18
C VAL A 8 19.33 -24.83 -23.64
N GLY A 9 18.68 -23.85 -23.02
CA GLY A 9 19.32 -22.84 -22.17
C GLY A 9 18.61 -21.48 -22.27
N ALA A 10 18.24 -20.79 -21.20
CA ALA A 10 18.46 -21.03 -19.78
C ALA A 10 17.36 -20.28 -18.98
N VAL A 11 16.79 -20.96 -17.99
CA VAL A 11 15.96 -20.34 -16.95
C VAL A 11 16.92 -19.70 -15.95
N VAL A 12 16.91 -18.37 -15.86
CA VAL A 12 17.65 -17.64 -14.83
C VAL A 12 16.74 -17.49 -13.61
N LEU A 13 16.85 -18.43 -12.68
CA LEU A 13 16.35 -18.30 -11.32
C LEU A 13 17.45 -17.62 -10.49
N VAL A 14 17.28 -16.35 -10.14
CA VAL A 14 18.08 -15.71 -9.08
C VAL A 14 17.14 -15.46 -7.91
N GLY A 15 17.07 -16.45 -7.03
CA GLY A 15 16.58 -16.26 -5.67
C GLY A 15 17.74 -15.77 -4.81
N ALA A 16 17.62 -14.56 -4.27
CA ALA A 16 18.51 -14.05 -3.24
C ALA A 16 17.68 -13.79 -1.97
N LEU A 17 17.62 -14.80 -1.11
CA LEU A 17 17.15 -14.69 0.26
C LEU A 17 18.24 -13.99 1.09
N VAL A 18 18.07 -12.71 1.40
CA VAL A 18 18.93 -12.02 2.36
C VAL A 18 18.22 -11.99 3.70
N ILE A 19 18.59 -12.92 4.57
CA ILE A 19 18.17 -12.96 5.97
C ILE A 19 18.96 -11.87 6.72
N GLY A 20 18.32 -10.73 6.97
CA GLY A 20 18.85 -9.68 7.84
C GLY A 20 18.38 -9.88 9.29
N ILE A 21 19.22 -10.50 10.13
CA ILE A 21 19.02 -10.53 11.58
C ILE A 21 19.51 -9.19 12.14
N VAL A 22 18.60 -8.35 12.65
CA VAL A 22 18.97 -7.22 13.51
C VAL A 22 18.67 -7.61 14.95
N ALA A 23 19.74 -7.84 15.72
CA ALA A 23 19.69 -8.03 17.16
C ALA A 23 19.48 -6.66 17.84
N VAL A 24 18.30 -6.45 18.41
CA VAL A 24 18.02 -5.28 19.27
C VAL A 24 18.49 -5.59 20.69
N LEU A 25 19.61 -4.98 21.09
CA LEU A 25 20.09 -4.97 22.46
C LEU A 25 19.34 -3.90 23.26
N ALA A 26 18.52 -4.35 24.21
CA ALA A 26 17.85 -3.50 25.19
C ALA A 26 18.84 -2.99 26.26
N LEU A 27 18.78 -1.70 26.57
CA LEU A 27 19.32 -1.12 27.80
C LEU A 27 18.19 -0.41 28.57
N PRO A 28 18.09 -0.57 29.90
CA PRO A 28 17.10 0.11 30.72
C PRO A 28 17.62 1.49 31.15
N GLY A 29 16.84 2.53 30.89
CA GLY A 29 17.08 3.89 31.37
C GLY A 29 15.85 4.40 32.12
N ALA A 30 15.92 4.34 33.46
CA ALA A 30 14.95 4.95 34.35
C ALA A 30 15.11 6.48 34.38
N ALA A 31 13.99 7.20 34.38
CA ALA A 31 13.90 8.52 34.99
C ALA A 31 12.45 8.81 35.39
N GLU A 32 12.19 8.69 36.69
CA GLU A 32 11.07 9.35 37.36
C GLU A 32 11.41 10.85 37.53
N ALA A 33 10.41 11.72 37.37
CA ALA A 33 10.41 13.02 38.01
C ALA A 33 8.99 13.43 38.39
N ALA A 34 8.80 13.64 39.68
CA ALA A 34 7.59 14.02 40.37
C ALA A 34 7.38 15.55 40.43
N GLY A 35 6.13 15.93 40.74
CA GLY A 35 5.75 17.23 41.32
C GLY A 35 5.19 18.23 40.30
N LEU A 36 4.22 19.09 40.62
CA LEU A 36 3.52 19.37 41.87
C LEU A 36 2.23 20.14 41.51
N THR A 37 1.17 19.83 42.25
CA THR A 37 -0.12 20.49 42.42
C THR A 37 -0.29 21.94 41.93
N ARG A 38 -1.46 22.24 41.34
CA ARG A 38 -2.20 23.45 41.70
C ARG A 38 -3.72 23.22 41.76
N ARG A 39 -4.21 23.42 42.98
CA ARG A 39 -5.57 23.50 43.49
C ARG A 39 -6.37 24.63 42.83
N GLY A 40 -7.62 24.34 42.47
CA GLY A 40 -8.63 25.33 42.08
C GLY A 40 -10.03 24.80 42.38
N GLU A 41 -10.49 25.02 43.61
CA GLU A 41 -11.87 24.81 44.07
C GLU A 41 -12.82 25.81 43.37
N GLY A 42 -13.95 25.32 42.84
CA GLY A 42 -14.95 26.14 42.18
C GLY A 42 -16.31 25.45 42.01
N ARG A 43 -16.96 25.14 43.13
CA ARG A 43 -18.43 25.20 43.37
C ARG A 43 -19.40 24.60 42.31
N ALA A 44 -19.93 23.42 42.64
CA ALA A 44 -21.25 22.93 42.23
C ALA A 44 -22.38 23.75 42.93
N PRO A 45 -23.69 23.68 42.57
CA PRO A 45 -24.35 22.56 41.89
C PRO A 45 -25.45 22.93 40.85
N ALA A 46 -25.81 21.96 40.00
CA ALA A 46 -27.20 21.66 39.69
C ALA A 46 -27.32 20.25 39.09
N ASP A 47 -28.14 19.48 39.78
CA ASP A 47 -28.68 18.17 39.45
C ASP A 47 -29.47 18.23 38.14
N THR A 48 -29.09 17.40 37.17
CA THR A 48 -30.05 16.83 36.22
C THR A 48 -29.52 15.46 35.82
N THR A 49 -30.08 14.44 36.45
CA THR A 49 -30.02 13.05 35.99
C THR A 49 -30.41 12.96 34.52
N ASN A 50 -29.41 12.89 33.65
CA ASN A 50 -29.52 12.20 32.38
C ASN A 50 -28.36 11.22 32.37
N SER A 51 -28.66 9.96 32.68
CA SER A 51 -27.76 8.83 32.50
C SER A 51 -27.43 8.74 31.02
N GLY A 52 -26.42 9.52 30.62
CA GLY A 52 -25.75 9.42 29.34
C GLY A 52 -25.13 8.04 29.30
N GLU A 53 -25.82 7.13 28.63
CA GLU A 53 -25.24 5.93 28.07
C GLU A 53 -24.03 6.42 27.27
N CYS A 54 -22.83 6.14 27.78
CA CYS A 54 -21.62 6.25 27.00
C CYS A 54 -21.84 5.29 25.84
N VAL A 55 -22.20 5.83 24.68
CA VAL A 55 -22.16 5.09 23.42
C VAL A 55 -20.71 4.69 23.30
N ASP A 56 -20.43 3.40 23.54
CA ASP A 56 -19.18 2.78 23.16
C ASP A 56 -18.99 3.10 21.69
N VAL A 57 -18.06 4.01 21.40
CA VAL A 57 -17.83 4.53 20.06
C VAL A 57 -17.06 3.45 19.31
N GLY A 58 -17.78 2.38 18.94
CA GLY A 58 -17.35 1.28 18.09
C GLY A 58 -15.97 0.72 18.43
N SER A 59 -15.92 -0.30 19.28
CA SER A 59 -14.82 -1.25 19.23
C SER A 59 -14.59 -1.69 17.78
N VAL A 60 -13.44 -1.32 17.22
CA VAL A 60 -13.02 -1.79 15.90
C VAL A 60 -12.76 -3.27 16.02
N GLU A 61 -13.56 -4.10 15.34
CA GLU A 61 -13.33 -5.55 15.30
C GLU A 61 -11.92 -5.81 14.73
N PRO A 62 -11.12 -6.68 15.37
CA PRO A 62 -9.80 -7.04 14.84
C PRO A 62 -9.91 -7.65 13.45
N LEU A 63 -8.97 -7.29 12.57
CA LEU A 63 -8.90 -7.89 11.24
C LEU A 63 -8.55 -9.38 11.31
N SER A 64 -9.15 -10.16 10.42
CA SER A 64 -8.71 -11.53 10.18
C SER A 64 -7.31 -11.56 9.57
N ALA A 65 -6.61 -12.70 9.70
CA ALA A 65 -5.29 -12.87 9.06
C ALA A 65 -5.35 -12.69 7.53
N SER A 66 -6.48 -13.07 6.92
CA SER A 66 -6.74 -12.89 5.48
C SER A 66 -6.80 -11.41 5.11
N GLU A 67 -7.47 -10.60 5.91
CA GLU A 67 -7.59 -9.16 5.67
C GLU A 67 -6.29 -8.40 5.88
N VAL A 68 -5.52 -8.77 6.91
CA VAL A 68 -4.19 -8.21 7.11
C VAL A 68 -3.29 -8.51 5.91
N GLU A 69 -3.37 -9.73 5.38
CA GLU A 69 -2.61 -10.11 4.19
C GLU A 69 -3.08 -9.34 2.94
N ALA A 70 -4.39 -9.18 2.76
CA ALA A 70 -4.94 -8.40 1.67
C ALA A 70 -4.45 -6.93 1.70
N LEU A 71 -4.37 -6.32 2.89
CA LEU A 71 -3.81 -4.97 3.05
C LEU A 71 -2.33 -4.89 2.68
N ARG A 72 -1.53 -5.91 3.03
CA ARG A 72 -0.11 -5.97 2.66
C ARG A 72 0.07 -6.10 1.16
N ILE A 73 -0.68 -6.99 0.52
CA ILE A 73 -0.64 -7.20 -0.92
C ILE A 73 -1.05 -5.91 -1.66
N ALA A 74 -2.14 -5.28 -1.24
CA ALA A 74 -2.58 -4.01 -1.83
C ALA A 74 -1.50 -2.93 -1.70
N LEU A 75 -0.93 -2.73 -0.50
CA LEU A 75 0.10 -1.71 -0.29
C LEU A 75 1.37 -1.99 -1.09
N ASP A 76 1.79 -3.25 -1.20
CA ASP A 76 2.95 -3.64 -2.01
C ASP A 76 2.75 -3.33 -3.50
N ASP A 77 1.55 -3.58 -4.03
CA ASP A 77 1.22 -3.27 -5.43
C ASP A 77 1.23 -1.74 -5.69
N GLU A 78 0.66 -0.94 -4.79
CA GLU A 78 0.69 0.52 -4.91
C GLU A 78 2.14 1.07 -4.82
N TYR A 79 2.98 0.50 -3.96
CA TYR A 79 4.40 0.84 -3.89
C TYR A 79 5.16 0.48 -5.17
N LYS A 80 4.89 -0.70 -5.73
CA LYS A 80 5.49 -1.13 -6.97
C LYS A 80 5.10 -0.21 -8.12
N ALA A 81 3.81 0.12 -8.27
CA ALA A 81 3.33 1.04 -9.29
C ALA A 81 3.98 2.42 -9.16
N TRP A 82 3.96 3.00 -7.95
CA TRP A 82 4.61 4.30 -7.69
C TRP A 82 6.09 4.29 -8.05
N SER A 83 6.82 3.23 -7.69
CA SER A 83 8.26 3.10 -7.94
C SER A 83 8.57 2.91 -9.44
N VAL A 84 7.75 2.15 -10.16
CA VAL A 84 7.86 2.04 -11.64
C VAL A 84 7.67 3.40 -12.28
N TYR A 85 6.66 4.17 -11.85
CA TYR A 85 6.40 5.47 -12.43
C TYR A 85 7.46 6.51 -12.06
N GLU A 86 8.03 6.43 -10.85
CA GLU A 86 9.21 7.20 -10.47
C GLU A 86 10.37 6.94 -11.42
N GLN A 87 10.72 5.66 -11.64
CA GLN A 87 11.82 5.29 -12.54
C GLN A 87 11.60 5.78 -13.97
N VAL A 88 10.38 5.67 -14.50
CA VAL A 88 10.05 6.19 -15.84
C VAL A 88 10.20 7.72 -15.91
N ILE A 89 9.83 8.44 -14.85
CA ILE A 89 9.99 9.90 -14.77
C ILE A 89 11.47 10.29 -14.67
N ASP A 90 12.27 9.51 -13.96
CA ASP A 90 13.72 9.71 -13.89
C ASP A 90 14.40 9.46 -15.24
N ASP A 91 13.98 8.41 -15.97
CA ASP A 91 14.57 8.02 -17.26
C ASP A 91 14.17 8.97 -18.41
N PHE A 92 12.90 9.40 -18.45
CA PHE A 92 12.34 10.13 -19.59
C PHE A 92 11.89 11.57 -19.27
N GLY A 93 12.00 11.99 -18.02
CA GLY A 93 11.50 13.28 -17.53
C GLY A 93 10.00 13.27 -17.23
N ALA A 94 9.45 14.45 -16.97
CA ALA A 94 8.05 14.65 -16.57
C ALA A 94 7.04 14.38 -17.71
N VAL A 95 6.84 13.11 -18.07
CA VAL A 95 5.94 12.66 -19.12
C VAL A 95 4.56 12.27 -18.59
N ARG A 96 3.53 12.44 -19.42
CA ARG A 96 2.17 11.95 -19.14
C ARG A 96 2.01 10.56 -19.78
N PRO A 97 1.25 9.64 -19.14
CA PRO A 97 0.42 9.85 -17.95
C PRO A 97 1.15 9.66 -16.61
N PHE A 98 2.38 9.16 -16.61
CA PHE A 98 3.17 8.79 -15.42
C PHE A 98 3.15 9.82 -14.29
N THR A 99 3.48 11.08 -14.57
CA THR A 99 3.46 12.16 -13.54
C THR A 99 2.12 12.37 -12.85
N ARG A 100 1.01 12.08 -13.53
CA ARG A 100 -0.33 12.23 -12.96
C ARG A 100 -0.73 10.99 -12.17
N ILE A 101 -0.40 9.81 -12.70
CA ILE A 101 -0.77 8.53 -12.10
C ILE A 101 0.09 8.26 -10.86
N GLN A 102 1.39 8.59 -10.88
CA GLN A 102 2.24 8.52 -9.68
C GLN A 102 1.64 9.29 -8.49
N ARG A 103 1.11 10.50 -8.71
CA ARG A 103 0.42 11.27 -7.65
C ARG A 103 -0.89 10.64 -7.19
N ALA A 104 -1.56 9.88 -8.06
CA ALA A 104 -2.71 9.08 -7.68
C ALA A 104 -2.26 7.92 -6.78
N GLU A 105 -1.15 7.24 -7.12
CA GLU A 105 -0.59 6.17 -6.29
C GLU A 105 -0.14 6.66 -4.92
N GLU A 106 0.41 7.87 -4.79
CA GLU A 106 0.67 8.49 -3.47
C GLU A 106 -0.62 8.58 -2.61
N SER A 107 -1.74 8.89 -3.26
CA SER A 107 -3.05 8.97 -2.59
C SER A 107 -3.58 7.58 -2.25
N HIS A 108 -3.35 6.57 -3.10
CA HIS A 108 -3.71 5.17 -2.84
C HIS A 108 -2.91 4.60 -1.68
N ILE A 109 -1.58 4.74 -1.70
CA ILE A 109 -0.67 4.39 -0.61
C ILE A 109 -1.16 5.01 0.70
N THR A 110 -1.44 6.31 0.69
CA THR A 110 -1.96 7.01 1.87
C THR A 110 -3.29 6.43 2.37
N ALA A 111 -4.19 6.05 1.45
CA ALA A 111 -5.48 5.46 1.82
C ALA A 111 -5.32 4.08 2.47
N VAL A 112 -4.42 3.24 1.94
CA VAL A 112 -4.14 1.91 2.49
C VAL A 112 -3.39 2.02 3.82
N VAL A 113 -2.37 2.88 3.93
CA VAL A 113 -1.63 3.12 5.18
C VAL A 113 -2.56 3.59 6.32
N ARG A 114 -3.59 4.40 6.00
CA ARG A 114 -4.59 4.78 7.01
C ARG A 114 -5.41 3.60 7.54
N LEU A 115 -5.55 2.51 6.79
CA LEU A 115 -6.14 1.28 7.29
C LEU A 115 -5.16 0.57 8.24
N PHE A 116 -3.87 0.50 7.91
CA PHE A 116 -2.85 0.00 8.84
C PHE A 116 -2.90 0.76 10.17
N ASP A 117 -2.89 2.10 10.14
CA ASP A 117 -2.98 2.94 11.33
C ASP A 117 -4.26 2.68 12.14
N ARG A 118 -5.41 2.58 11.45
CA ARG A 118 -6.74 2.38 12.08
C ARG A 118 -6.82 1.06 12.83
N TYR A 119 -6.20 0.02 12.30
CA TYR A 119 -6.20 -1.32 12.87
C TYR A 119 -4.94 -1.61 13.70
N GLU A 120 -4.16 -0.58 14.03
CA GLU A 120 -2.95 -0.66 14.86
C GLU A 120 -1.91 -1.67 14.32
N LEU A 121 -1.77 -1.71 12.99
CA LEU A 121 -0.82 -2.57 12.26
C LEU A 121 0.40 -1.75 11.79
N ASP A 122 1.56 -2.39 11.79
CA ASP A 122 2.75 -1.82 11.15
C ASP A 122 2.64 -1.95 9.62
N ALA A 123 2.64 -0.81 8.93
CA ALA A 123 2.71 -0.79 7.47
C ALA A 123 4.11 -1.20 6.99
N PRO A 124 4.22 -2.14 6.02
CA PRO A 124 5.50 -2.44 5.39
C PRO A 124 6.08 -1.19 4.71
N VAL A 125 7.42 -1.13 4.66
CA VAL A 125 8.15 -0.07 3.95
C VAL A 125 8.19 -0.39 2.45
N ASN A 126 8.32 0.65 1.61
CA ASN A 126 8.52 0.47 0.19
C ASN A 126 9.92 -0.07 -0.10
N GLU A 127 10.03 -1.30 -0.62
CA GLU A 127 11.29 -1.91 -1.03
C GLU A 127 11.56 -1.81 -2.54
N TRP A 128 10.60 -1.32 -3.34
CA TRP A 128 10.69 -1.33 -4.82
C TRP A 128 11.58 -0.24 -5.41
N GLN A 129 11.92 0.81 -4.66
CA GLN A 129 12.77 1.89 -5.15
C GLN A 129 14.13 1.37 -5.62
N GLY A 130 14.48 1.62 -6.88
CA GLY A 130 15.70 1.11 -7.51
C GLY A 130 15.70 -0.40 -7.81
N GLN A 131 14.58 -1.10 -7.58
CA GLN A 131 14.41 -2.54 -7.84
C GLN A 131 13.35 -2.82 -8.93
N VAL A 132 12.92 -1.78 -9.65
CA VAL A 132 11.92 -1.84 -10.72
C VAL A 132 12.57 -1.91 -12.12
N PRO A 133 11.84 -2.38 -13.14
CA PRO A 133 12.32 -2.35 -14.52
C PRO A 133 12.52 -0.93 -15.05
N SER A 134 13.50 -0.77 -15.94
CA SER A 134 13.57 0.36 -16.88
C SER A 134 13.06 -0.06 -18.26
N TYR A 135 12.70 0.92 -19.07
CA TYR A 135 12.19 0.72 -20.43
C TYR A 135 13.09 1.46 -21.44
N ASP A 136 13.13 1.02 -22.70
CA ASP A 136 13.96 1.70 -23.72
C ASP A 136 13.24 2.93 -24.29
N THR A 137 11.90 2.95 -24.23
CA THR A 137 11.08 4.07 -24.72
C THR A 137 9.86 4.34 -23.85
N VAL A 138 9.34 5.58 -23.93
CA VAL A 138 8.05 5.97 -23.31
C VAL A 138 6.89 5.11 -23.83
N ALA A 139 6.93 4.69 -25.10
CA ALA A 139 5.90 3.84 -25.69
C ALA A 139 5.85 2.46 -25.02
N GLU A 140 7.01 1.85 -24.78
CA GLU A 140 7.11 0.58 -24.06
C GLU A 140 6.67 0.71 -22.60
N ALA A 141 7.09 1.77 -21.91
CA ALA A 141 6.62 2.06 -20.56
C ALA A 141 5.09 2.23 -20.51
N CYS A 142 4.49 2.88 -21.51
CA CYS A 142 3.04 3.04 -21.58
C CYS A 142 2.31 1.73 -21.87
N ALA A 143 2.87 0.87 -22.74
CA ALA A 143 2.33 -0.47 -22.95
C ALA A 143 2.42 -1.34 -21.68
N ALA A 144 3.52 -1.23 -20.93
CA ALA A 144 3.66 -1.89 -19.63
C ALA A 144 2.67 -1.35 -18.60
N GLY A 145 2.40 -0.03 -18.61
CA GLY A 145 1.36 0.58 -17.80
C GLY A 145 -0.04 0.02 -18.11
N VAL A 146 -0.39 -0.16 -19.39
CA VAL A 146 -1.66 -0.83 -19.77
C VAL A 146 -1.76 -2.21 -19.13
N GLN A 147 -0.70 -3.02 -19.24
CA GLN A 147 -0.71 -4.35 -18.65
C GLN A 147 -0.79 -4.31 -17.12
N ALA A 148 -0.08 -3.39 -16.48
CA ALA A 148 -0.10 -3.21 -15.03
C ALA A 148 -1.51 -2.89 -14.52
N GLU A 149 -2.28 -2.04 -15.21
CA GLU A 149 -3.67 -1.73 -14.80
C GLU A 149 -4.64 -2.90 -15.03
N VAL A 150 -4.41 -3.73 -16.07
CA VAL A 150 -5.19 -4.97 -16.28
C VAL A 150 -4.89 -5.99 -15.18
N ASP A 151 -3.61 -6.13 -14.83
CA ASP A 151 -3.16 -7.01 -13.75
C ASP A 151 -3.69 -6.51 -12.39
N ASN A 152 -3.71 -5.20 -12.16
CA ASN A 152 -4.28 -4.58 -10.95
C ASN A 152 -5.78 -4.87 -10.81
N GLY A 153 -6.56 -4.74 -11.90
CA GLY A 153 -7.97 -5.13 -11.90
C GLY A 153 -8.17 -6.59 -11.46
N THR A 154 -7.35 -7.49 -12.03
CA THR A 154 -7.36 -8.93 -11.68
C THR A 154 -6.93 -9.18 -10.23
N LEU A 155 -5.97 -8.41 -9.72
CA LEU A 155 -5.52 -8.48 -8.33
C LEU A 155 -6.66 -8.09 -7.39
N TYR A 156 -7.34 -6.96 -7.63
CA TYR A 156 -8.43 -6.51 -6.78
C TYR A 156 -9.62 -7.48 -6.76
N ASP A 157 -9.92 -8.12 -7.90
CA ASP A 157 -10.93 -9.20 -7.92
C ASP A 157 -10.59 -10.33 -6.93
N GLN A 158 -9.30 -10.70 -6.81
CA GLN A 158 -8.84 -11.69 -5.84
C GLN A 158 -8.84 -11.15 -4.40
N LEU A 159 -8.45 -9.88 -4.21
CA LEU A 159 -8.44 -9.25 -2.89
C LEU A 159 -9.85 -9.16 -2.28
N PHE A 160 -10.90 -9.00 -3.10
CA PHE A 160 -12.27 -9.01 -2.60
C PHE A 160 -12.72 -10.38 -2.06
N ASP A 161 -12.10 -11.48 -2.45
CA ASP A 161 -12.36 -12.80 -1.86
C ASP A 161 -11.69 -12.97 -0.48
N MET A 162 -10.79 -12.07 -0.11
CA MET A 162 -10.00 -12.14 1.13
C MET A 162 -10.57 -11.28 2.27
N VAL A 163 -11.56 -10.42 1.98
CA VAL A 163 -12.01 -9.36 2.90
C VAL A 163 -13.53 -9.32 3.00
N ASP A 164 -14.06 -9.13 4.21
CA ASP A 164 -15.47 -8.81 4.44
C ASP A 164 -15.66 -7.52 5.26
N ASN A 165 -14.57 -6.96 5.80
CA ASN A 165 -14.59 -5.70 6.52
C ASN A 165 -14.98 -4.51 5.61
N PRO A 166 -16.04 -3.76 5.97
CA PRO A 166 -16.58 -2.69 5.14
C PRO A 166 -15.64 -1.48 4.98
N ASP A 167 -14.70 -1.26 5.89
CA ASP A 167 -13.69 -0.20 5.75
C ASP A 167 -12.68 -0.54 4.67
N ILE A 168 -12.24 -1.80 4.61
CA ILE A 168 -11.29 -2.28 3.59
C ILE A 168 -11.97 -2.30 2.22
N ILE A 169 -13.16 -2.91 2.13
CA ILE A 169 -13.94 -2.99 0.89
C ILE A 169 -14.12 -1.59 0.28
N ARG A 170 -14.47 -0.59 1.09
CA ARG A 170 -14.68 0.79 0.61
C ARG A 170 -13.41 1.39 -0.01
N VAL A 171 -12.24 1.16 0.59
CA VAL A 171 -10.96 1.65 0.05
C VAL A 171 -10.61 0.87 -1.22
N PHE A 172 -10.64 -0.46 -1.19
CA PHE A 172 -10.32 -1.30 -2.35
C PHE A 172 -11.20 -0.99 -3.57
N THR A 173 -12.51 -0.80 -3.37
CA THR A 173 -13.42 -0.40 -4.46
C THR A 173 -13.03 0.96 -5.05
N ALA A 174 -12.55 1.90 -4.24
CA ALA A 174 -12.13 3.21 -4.73
C ALA A 174 -10.84 3.13 -5.56
N LEU A 175 -9.88 2.29 -5.14
CA LEU A 175 -8.60 2.07 -5.81
C LEU A 175 -8.81 1.34 -7.14
N GLN A 176 -9.50 0.19 -7.15
CA GLN A 176 -9.82 -0.55 -8.39
C GLN A 176 -10.56 0.34 -9.39
N LYS A 177 -11.57 1.10 -8.93
CA LYS A 177 -12.28 2.03 -9.81
C LYS A 177 -11.38 3.12 -10.39
N ALA A 178 -10.40 3.62 -9.64
CA ALA A 178 -9.45 4.61 -10.15
C ALA A 178 -8.55 4.00 -11.23
N SER A 179 -8.04 2.79 -11.00
CA SER A 179 -7.28 2.01 -11.99
C SER A 179 -8.09 1.86 -13.30
N GLU A 180 -9.27 1.24 -13.22
CA GLU A 180 -10.08 0.88 -14.39
C GLU A 180 -10.61 2.10 -15.16
N THR A 181 -11.10 3.11 -14.45
CA THR A 181 -11.83 4.21 -15.11
C THR A 181 -10.96 5.42 -15.42
N ARG A 182 -9.72 5.45 -14.92
CA ARG A 182 -8.83 6.61 -15.08
C ARG A 182 -7.44 6.23 -15.54
N HIS A 183 -6.79 5.28 -14.88
CA HIS A 183 -5.39 4.96 -15.17
C HIS A 183 -5.29 4.16 -16.46
N LEU A 184 -6.03 3.04 -16.57
CA LEU A 184 -6.04 2.20 -17.76
C LEU A 184 -6.34 3.00 -19.03
N PRO A 185 -7.44 3.79 -19.13
CA PRO A 185 -7.69 4.62 -20.30
C PRO A 185 -6.60 5.65 -20.57
N ALA A 186 -5.87 6.13 -19.55
CA ALA A 186 -4.77 7.06 -19.74
C ALA A 186 -3.52 6.38 -20.32
N PHE A 187 -3.21 5.16 -19.89
CA PHE A 187 -2.16 4.36 -20.50
C PHE A 187 -2.53 3.88 -21.91
N GLU A 188 -3.78 3.48 -22.16
CA GLU A 188 -4.25 3.10 -23.50
C GLU A 188 -4.12 4.25 -24.51
N ARG A 189 -4.33 5.50 -24.08
CA ARG A 189 -4.09 6.68 -24.93
C ARG A 189 -2.61 7.03 -25.10
N CYS A 190 -1.76 6.54 -24.20
CA CYS A 190 -0.32 6.77 -24.26
C CYS A 190 0.39 5.71 -25.12
N ALA A 191 -0.07 4.47 -25.07
CA ALA A 191 0.44 3.37 -25.87
C ALA A 191 0.08 3.62 -27.35
N PRO A 192 1.06 3.75 -28.25
CA PRO A 192 0.83 4.03 -29.68
C PRO A 192 0.34 2.81 -30.47
#